data_AF-A0A9D7TYT4-F1
#
_entry.id   AF-A0A9D7TYT4-F1
#
_cell.length_a   1.000
_cell.length_b   1.000
_cell.length_c   1.000
_cell.angle_alpha   90.00
_cell.angle_beta   90.00
_cell.angle_gamma   90.00
#
_symmetry.space_group_name_H-M   'P 1'
#
loop_
_entity.id
_entity.type
_entity.pdbx_description
1 polymer ?
#
loop_
_entity_poly.entity_id
_entity_poly.type
_entity_poly.pdbx_seq_one_letter_code
_entity_poly.pdbx_strand_id
1 'polypeptide(L)'
;MKQKSIFLLIFSIFFNSISFSQSNSEKKTLVTYNQYCSTCHGEKIEAFVDRKWAHGKTKPEIIKTISEGYLEGGMPSWKTTLSKKDIDQMAALILKNLKSVDQYQFNNKKTDTYISGKMTIKLDTIATGFESPWGLTQLPGGDLLVTDRAGFLYRIDKNKNKILIKNTPKVHVKGQGGLMDVEIHPKYSENGWVYLSYSKSQEKDGKILATTAIARGKIQNDEFVELSELFEAKPYVNTTHHYGSRIVFDKSDYLYFSVGDRGKHFEYAQAKDNDLGKIHRILADGSIPADNPFKSPESVTAFSFGSRNPQGLALNSTNGEIWENEHGPRGGDEINSIRKSANYGWPVICYGINYDGKPITNISKMDGMEQPEYYYIPSIAPSGMAFVTGDKYPDWKGDILIGSLRFNYLERAKVIDNKVVKSQKELINVGRLRNVKMGSDGYIYIGIENPGMVFRLIPNKL
;
A
#
# COMPACT_ATOMS: atom_id res chain seq x y z
N MET A 1 -78.52 24.53 6.33
CA MET A 1 -78.80 23.94 7.66
C MET A 1 -77.60 23.13 8.12
N LYS A 2 -77.01 23.53 9.27
CA LYS A 2 -76.10 22.81 10.19
C LYS A 2 -74.82 22.15 9.63
N GLN A 3 -73.65 22.80 9.76
CA GLN A 3 -72.66 22.72 10.86
C GLN A 3 -71.82 21.44 10.89
N LYS A 4 -70.49 21.58 10.75
CA LYS A 4 -69.51 21.20 11.79
C LYS A 4 -68.09 21.66 11.44
N SER A 5 -67.50 22.39 12.38
CA SER A 5 -66.12 22.86 12.42
C SER A 5 -65.13 21.69 12.49
N ILE A 6 -63.97 21.84 11.84
CA ILE A 6 -62.78 21.03 12.10
C ILE A 6 -61.62 21.96 12.45
N PHE A 7 -60.98 21.60 13.56
CA PHE A 7 -59.85 22.23 14.25
C PHE A 7 -58.63 22.42 13.32
N LEU A 8 -58.04 23.63 13.32
CA LEU A 8 -56.66 23.85 12.89
C LEU A 8 -55.74 23.71 14.11
N LEU A 9 -54.93 22.66 14.17
CA LEU A 9 -53.77 22.58 15.07
C LEU A 9 -52.55 23.11 14.31
N ILE A 10 -52.08 24.30 14.68
CA ILE A 10 -50.78 24.84 14.24
C ILE A 10 -49.72 24.27 15.17
N PHE A 11 -48.98 23.26 14.71
CA PHE A 11 -47.73 22.84 15.35
C PHE A 11 -46.59 23.70 14.82
N SER A 12 -46.14 24.66 15.64
CA SER A 12 -44.88 25.36 15.41
C SER A 12 -43.72 24.45 15.83
N ILE A 13 -43.00 23.88 14.86
CA ILE A 13 -41.76 23.15 15.12
C ILE A 13 -40.63 24.18 15.24
N PHE A 14 -40.21 24.46 16.48
CA PHE A 14 -38.94 25.11 16.76
C PHE A 14 -37.79 24.15 16.40
N PHE A 15 -37.07 24.43 15.32
CA PHE A 15 -35.75 23.85 15.09
C PHE A 15 -34.74 24.53 16.04
N ASN A 16 -34.53 23.95 17.22
CA ASN A 16 -33.36 24.26 18.04
C ASN A 16 -32.15 23.54 17.43
N SER A 17 -31.42 24.21 16.54
CA SER A 17 -30.08 23.79 16.14
C SER A 17 -29.09 24.10 17.27
N ILE A 18 -28.88 23.14 18.17
CA ILE A 18 -27.76 23.20 19.12
C ILE A 18 -26.48 22.92 18.32
N SER A 19 -25.82 23.98 17.86
CA SER A 19 -24.43 23.89 17.40
C SER A 19 -23.53 23.76 18.62
N PHE A 20 -22.97 22.57 18.85
CA PHE A 20 -21.90 22.40 19.85
C PHE A 20 -20.64 23.15 19.37
N SER A 21 -20.41 24.34 19.93
CA SER A 21 -19.19 25.10 19.72
C SER A 21 -17.98 24.33 20.29
N GLN A 22 -17.08 23.88 19.43
CA GLN A 22 -15.83 23.23 19.84
C GLN A 22 -14.91 24.23 20.58
N SER A 23 -14.39 23.86 21.75
CA SER A 23 -13.55 24.76 22.56
C SER A 23 -12.24 25.15 21.85
N ASN A 24 -11.69 26.33 22.14
CA ASN A 24 -10.41 26.76 21.55
C ASN A 24 -9.25 25.81 21.86
N SER A 25 -9.25 25.19 23.05
CA SER A 25 -8.25 24.16 23.41
C SER A 25 -8.39 22.91 22.56
N GLU A 26 -9.62 22.52 22.23
CA GLU A 26 -9.90 21.34 21.42
C GLU A 26 -9.56 21.59 19.95
N LYS A 27 -9.88 22.77 19.41
CA LYS A 27 -9.43 23.19 18.06
C LYS A 27 -7.90 23.16 17.94
N LYS A 28 -7.20 23.68 18.95
CA LYS A 28 -5.72 23.61 19.01
C LYS A 28 -5.22 22.16 19.07
N THR A 29 -5.85 21.31 19.88
CA THR A 29 -5.50 19.89 19.98
C THR A 29 -5.75 19.16 18.66
N LEU A 30 -6.81 19.51 17.93
CA LEU A 30 -7.12 18.93 16.62
C LEU A 30 -6.08 19.34 15.56
N VAL A 31 -5.61 20.59 15.59
CA VAL A 31 -4.49 21.04 14.74
C VAL A 31 -3.23 20.24 15.07
N THR A 32 -2.90 20.09 16.36
CA THR A 32 -1.77 19.26 16.82
C THR A 32 -1.93 17.80 16.39
N TYR A 33 -3.13 17.23 16.49
CA TYR A 33 -3.43 15.88 16.04
C TYR A 33 -3.25 15.73 14.52
N ASN A 34 -3.77 16.69 13.74
CA ASN A 34 -3.64 16.72 12.29
C ASN A 34 -2.19 16.88 11.85
N GLN A 35 -1.40 17.59 12.66
CA GLN A 35 0.02 17.64 12.49
C GLN A 35 0.63 16.26 12.79
N TYR A 36 0.53 15.75 14.00
CA TYR A 36 1.43 14.69 14.43
C TYR A 36 0.91 13.26 14.23
N CYS A 37 -0.40 13.07 14.22
CA CYS A 37 -1.01 11.74 14.31
C CYS A 37 -1.83 11.35 13.08
N SER A 38 -2.41 12.31 12.37
CA SER A 38 -3.35 12.03 11.27
C SER A 38 -2.76 11.23 10.11
N THR A 39 -1.43 11.25 9.97
CA THR A 39 -0.76 10.56 8.85
C THR A 39 -0.85 9.05 8.96
N CYS A 40 -0.77 8.54 10.18
CA CYS A 40 -0.95 7.12 10.46
C CYS A 40 -2.38 6.78 10.88
N HIS A 41 -3.10 7.76 11.46
CA HIS A 41 -4.36 7.52 12.15
C HIS A 41 -5.61 8.15 11.51
N GLY A 42 -5.44 8.86 10.38
CA GLY A 42 -6.47 9.61 9.68
C GLY A 42 -6.79 10.97 10.34
N GLU A 43 -7.34 11.93 9.61
CA GLU A 43 -7.55 13.32 10.09
C GLU A 43 -8.69 13.45 11.11
N LYS A 44 -9.58 12.46 11.16
CA LYS A 44 -10.71 12.39 12.09
C LYS A 44 -10.59 11.20 13.04
N ILE A 45 -9.37 10.71 13.31
CA ILE A 45 -9.15 9.64 14.31
C ILE A 45 -9.73 8.30 13.85
N GLU A 46 -9.88 8.12 12.53
CA GLU A 46 -10.56 7.00 11.88
C GLU A 46 -9.88 5.66 12.13
N ALA A 47 -8.54 5.64 12.21
CA ALA A 47 -7.79 4.40 12.45
C ALA A 47 -8.03 3.79 13.83
N PHE A 48 -8.67 4.52 14.74
CA PHE A 48 -8.95 4.06 16.10
C PHE A 48 -10.37 3.48 16.26
N VAL A 49 -11.25 3.70 15.28
CA VAL A 49 -12.68 3.33 15.33
C VAL A 49 -12.92 1.88 14.88
N ASP A 50 -12.06 1.35 13.99
CA ASP A 50 -12.25 0.02 13.36
C ASP A 50 -11.04 -0.94 13.49
N ARG A 51 -10.07 -0.66 14.38
CA ARG A 51 -8.90 -1.55 14.59
C ARG A 51 -8.96 -2.30 15.92
N LYS A 52 -8.48 -3.55 15.93
CA LYS A 52 -8.10 -4.25 17.17
C LYS A 52 -6.98 -3.46 17.84
N TRP A 53 -7.26 -2.85 18.99
CA TRP A 53 -6.29 -2.10 19.77
C TRP A 53 -5.20 -3.03 20.31
N ALA A 54 -3.95 -2.81 19.91
CA ALA A 54 -2.82 -3.64 20.31
C ALA A 54 -2.14 -3.18 21.61
N HIS A 55 -2.29 -1.91 22.00
CA HIS A 55 -1.52 -1.29 23.10
C HIS A 55 -2.42 -0.56 24.12
N GLY A 56 -3.60 -1.14 24.40
CA GLY A 56 -4.54 -0.59 25.37
C GLY A 56 -5.48 0.47 24.80
N LYS A 57 -6.59 0.72 25.49
CA LYS A 57 -7.70 1.58 25.03
C LYS A 57 -8.13 2.62 26.08
N THR A 58 -7.43 2.69 27.20
CA THR A 58 -7.68 3.65 28.27
C THR A 58 -6.82 4.89 28.10
N LYS A 59 -7.22 6.01 28.73
CA LYS A 59 -6.47 7.28 28.63
C LYS A 59 -4.99 7.12 29.07
N PRO A 60 -4.66 6.46 30.19
CA PRO A 60 -3.27 6.26 30.59
C PRO A 60 -2.46 5.43 29.58
N GLU A 61 -3.07 4.39 29.01
CA GLU A 61 -2.42 3.54 27.99
C GLU A 61 -2.16 4.32 26.69
N ILE A 62 -3.11 5.15 26.26
CA ILE A 62 -2.96 6.02 25.09
C ILE A 62 -1.87 7.08 25.36
N ILE A 63 -1.85 7.70 26.54
CA ILE A 63 -0.79 8.64 26.94
C ILE A 63 0.57 7.97 26.89
N LYS A 64 0.68 6.74 27.44
CA LYS A 64 1.92 5.96 27.40
C LYS A 64 2.34 5.67 25.96
N THR A 65 1.41 5.20 25.13
CA THR A 65 1.66 4.88 23.72
C THR A 65 2.11 6.09 22.92
N ILE A 66 1.46 7.24 23.08
CA ILE A 66 1.88 8.50 22.43
C ILE A 66 3.24 8.94 22.97
N SER A 67 3.46 8.88 24.28
CA SER A 67 4.71 9.33 24.88
C SER A 67 5.90 8.48 24.45
N GLU A 68 5.80 7.15 24.58
CA GLU A 68 6.92 6.22 24.38
C GLU A 68 7.07 5.79 22.91
N GLY A 69 5.99 5.87 22.12
CA GLY A 69 5.95 5.31 20.79
C GLY A 69 5.97 3.77 20.81
N TYR A 70 5.90 3.18 19.61
CA TYR A 70 6.11 1.76 19.38
C TYR A 70 6.97 1.60 18.13
N LEU A 71 8.28 1.78 18.32
CA LEU A 71 9.27 1.91 17.23
C LEU A 71 9.31 0.66 16.34
N GLU A 72 9.13 -0.54 16.92
CA GLU A 72 9.08 -1.80 16.17
C GLU A 72 7.92 -1.86 15.16
N GLY A 73 6.80 -1.21 15.49
CA GLY A 73 5.62 -1.07 14.63
C GLY A 73 5.56 0.24 13.85
N GLY A 74 6.62 1.06 13.89
CA GLY A 74 6.72 2.32 13.14
C GLY A 74 6.00 3.53 13.78
N MET A 75 5.56 3.43 15.04
CA MET A 75 5.01 4.59 15.76
C MET A 75 6.12 5.33 16.51
N PRO A 76 6.42 6.61 16.18
CA PRO A 76 7.46 7.38 16.86
C PRO A 76 7.06 7.75 18.30
N SER A 77 8.04 8.10 19.12
CA SER A 77 7.84 8.71 20.43
C SER A 77 7.54 10.21 20.29
N TRP A 78 6.57 10.70 21.07
CA TRP A 78 6.18 12.11 21.07
C TRP A 78 6.60 12.88 22.31
N LYS A 79 7.23 12.21 23.29
CA LYS A 79 7.59 12.78 24.58
C LYS A 79 8.50 14.01 24.50
N THR A 80 9.31 14.11 23.43
CA THR A 80 10.24 15.24 23.22
C THR A 80 9.67 16.32 22.30
N THR A 81 8.58 16.04 21.59
CA THR A 81 7.96 16.96 20.62
C THR A 81 6.71 17.62 21.18
N LEU A 82 5.95 16.89 22.00
CA LEU A 82 4.68 17.36 22.58
C LEU A 82 4.81 17.52 24.09
N SER A 83 4.20 18.58 24.63
CA SER A 83 4.13 18.73 26.08
C SER A 83 3.27 17.63 26.70
N LYS A 84 3.50 17.30 27.97
CA LYS A 84 2.64 16.34 28.71
C LYS A 84 1.17 16.74 28.64
N LYS A 85 0.89 18.04 28.64
CA LYS A 85 -0.46 18.60 28.51
C LYS A 85 -1.04 18.32 27.12
N ASP A 86 -0.27 18.53 26.05
CA ASP A 86 -0.74 18.25 24.68
C ASP A 86 -0.99 16.76 24.48
N ILE A 87 -0.14 15.88 25.05
CA ILE A 87 -0.34 14.43 25.00
C ILE A 87 -1.60 14.02 25.78
N ASP A 88 -1.82 14.57 26.98
CA ASP A 88 -3.03 14.30 27.77
C ASP A 88 -4.30 14.76 27.04
N GLN A 89 -4.25 15.96 26.45
CA GLN A 89 -5.33 16.52 25.65
C GLN A 89 -5.57 15.70 24.38
N MET A 90 -4.52 15.17 23.75
CA MET A 90 -4.65 14.32 22.57
C MET A 90 -5.25 12.96 22.91
N ALA A 91 -4.86 12.35 24.03
CA ALA A 91 -5.49 11.13 24.52
C ALA A 91 -6.98 11.36 24.84
N ALA A 92 -7.32 12.52 25.44
CA ALA A 92 -8.70 12.91 25.68
C ALA A 92 -9.47 13.16 24.37
N LEU A 93 -8.85 13.81 23.38
CA LEU A 93 -9.42 14.05 22.05
C LEU A 93 -9.73 12.73 21.34
N ILE A 94 -8.79 11.77 21.37
CA ILE A 94 -8.99 10.44 20.78
C ILE A 94 -10.18 9.75 21.45
N LEU A 95 -10.19 9.64 22.78
CA LEU A 95 -11.28 8.99 23.51
C LEU A 95 -12.62 9.70 23.37
N LYS A 96 -12.62 11.02 23.30
CA LYS A 96 -13.85 11.81 23.09
C LYS A 96 -14.39 11.56 21.69
N ASN A 97 -13.54 11.63 20.66
CA ASN A 97 -13.96 11.37 19.30
C ASN A 97 -14.41 9.93 19.12
N LEU A 98 -13.81 8.95 19.78
CA LEU A 98 -14.31 7.56 19.78
C LEU A 98 -15.76 7.43 20.30
N LYS A 99 -16.21 8.34 21.16
CA LYS A 99 -17.60 8.35 21.67
C LYS A 99 -18.57 9.09 20.74
N SER A 100 -18.08 10.01 19.93
CA SER A 100 -18.87 10.83 19.00
C SER A 100 -18.74 10.41 17.54
N VAL A 101 -17.84 9.47 17.23
CA VAL A 101 -17.83 8.78 15.96
C VAL A 101 -18.98 7.76 16.00
N ASP A 102 -20.21 8.27 15.86
CA ASP A 102 -21.10 7.59 14.93
C ASP A 102 -20.29 7.47 13.64
N GLN A 103 -20.03 6.22 13.21
CA GLN A 103 -19.31 5.87 11.98
C GLN A 103 -19.41 7.03 11.00
N TYR A 104 -18.31 7.74 10.72
CA TYR A 104 -18.36 8.72 9.65
C TYR A 104 -18.67 7.92 8.39
N GLN A 105 -19.94 8.00 8.02
CA GLN A 105 -20.47 7.48 6.79
C GLN A 105 -19.69 8.23 5.70
N PHE A 106 -18.67 7.58 5.14
CA PHE A 106 -17.94 8.02 3.95
C PHE A 106 -18.95 8.17 2.81
N ASN A 107 -19.73 9.26 2.78
CA ASN A 107 -20.90 9.43 1.91
C ASN A 107 -21.50 8.06 1.53
N ASN A 108 -22.07 7.36 2.53
CA ASN A 108 -22.26 5.90 2.59
C ASN A 108 -23.21 5.29 1.56
N LYS A 109 -23.43 5.92 0.42
CA LYS A 109 -23.73 5.11 -0.75
C LYS A 109 -22.43 4.43 -1.15
N LYS A 110 -22.19 3.26 -0.54
CA LYS A 110 -21.46 2.18 -1.22
C LYS A 110 -22.08 2.09 -2.60
N THR A 111 -21.37 2.64 -3.58
CA THR A 111 -21.76 2.55 -4.97
C THR A 111 -20.96 1.40 -5.55
N ASP A 112 -21.65 0.53 -6.26
CA ASP A 112 -20.99 -0.40 -7.14
C ASP A 112 -20.63 0.30 -8.46
N THR A 113 -21.10 1.51 -8.72
CA THR A 113 -20.96 2.20 -10.01
C THR A 113 -20.36 3.60 -9.83
N TYR A 114 -19.28 3.87 -10.55
CA TYR A 114 -18.54 5.14 -10.51
C TYR A 114 -18.57 5.81 -11.87
N ILE A 115 -18.56 7.13 -11.90
CA ILE A 115 -18.41 7.91 -13.13
C ILE A 115 -16.95 8.34 -13.25
N SER A 116 -16.32 8.07 -14.39
CA SER A 116 -14.97 8.52 -14.71
C SER A 116 -14.91 8.98 -16.16
N GLY A 117 -14.79 10.30 -16.38
CA GLY A 117 -14.80 10.86 -17.74
C GLY A 117 -16.09 10.51 -18.50
N LYS A 118 -15.95 9.83 -19.65
CA LYS A 118 -17.07 9.39 -20.50
C LYS A 118 -17.48 7.93 -20.28
N MET A 119 -17.07 7.33 -19.18
CA MET A 119 -17.44 5.96 -18.82
C MET A 119 -18.01 5.88 -17.41
N THR A 120 -18.85 4.87 -17.20
CA THR A 120 -19.14 4.35 -15.86
C THR A 120 -18.32 3.10 -15.62
N ILE A 121 -17.94 2.87 -14.37
CA ILE A 121 -17.20 1.70 -13.93
C ILE A 121 -18.02 1.01 -12.86
N LYS A 122 -18.50 -0.19 -13.18
CA LYS A 122 -19.22 -1.06 -12.24
C LYS A 122 -18.25 -2.04 -11.58
N LEU A 123 -18.35 -2.23 -10.27
CA LEU A 123 -17.60 -3.22 -9.52
C LEU A 123 -18.28 -4.59 -9.64
N ASP A 124 -17.55 -5.56 -10.15
CA ASP A 124 -17.92 -6.97 -10.11
C ASP A 124 -17.11 -7.66 -9.01
N THR A 125 -17.77 -8.06 -7.92
CA THR A 125 -17.12 -8.76 -6.80
C THR A 125 -16.65 -10.13 -7.25
N ILE A 126 -15.35 -10.37 -7.22
CA ILE A 126 -14.72 -11.63 -7.62
C ILE A 126 -14.54 -12.55 -6.42
N ALA A 127 -14.07 -12.02 -5.29
CA ALA A 127 -13.89 -12.79 -4.06
C ALA A 127 -13.91 -11.89 -2.82
N THR A 128 -14.21 -12.47 -1.66
CA THR A 128 -14.31 -11.78 -0.37
C THR A 128 -13.61 -12.57 0.74
N GLY A 129 -13.52 -11.99 1.94
CA GLY A 129 -13.00 -12.67 3.12
C GLY A 129 -11.49 -12.84 3.10
N PHE A 130 -10.78 -11.81 2.61
CA PHE A 130 -9.33 -11.68 2.76
C PHE A 130 -9.02 -10.81 3.97
N GLU A 131 -7.84 -10.97 4.57
CA GLU A 131 -7.32 -9.97 5.51
C GLU A 131 -6.73 -8.78 4.73
N SER A 132 -5.84 -9.06 3.78
CA SER A 132 -5.29 -8.08 2.85
C SER A 132 -4.90 -8.79 1.55
N PRO A 133 -5.70 -8.68 0.47
CA PRO A 133 -5.39 -9.29 -0.83
C PRO A 133 -4.20 -8.54 -1.46
N TRP A 134 -2.99 -9.07 -1.26
CA TRP A 134 -1.74 -8.34 -1.42
C TRP A 134 -1.19 -8.37 -2.85
N GLY A 135 -1.14 -9.56 -3.45
CA GLY A 135 -0.74 -9.83 -4.82
C GLY A 135 -1.90 -10.38 -5.65
N LEU A 136 -1.93 -10.03 -6.93
CA LEU A 136 -2.95 -10.46 -7.89
C LEU A 136 -2.27 -10.78 -9.23
N THR A 137 -2.51 -11.97 -9.78
CA THR A 137 -2.15 -12.29 -11.17
C THR A 137 -3.20 -13.21 -11.80
N GLN A 138 -3.33 -13.17 -13.13
CA GLN A 138 -4.29 -13.98 -13.87
C GLN A 138 -3.57 -15.11 -14.60
N LEU A 139 -3.99 -16.35 -14.33
CA LEU A 139 -3.49 -17.53 -15.02
C LEU A 139 -3.99 -17.57 -16.48
N PRO A 140 -3.23 -18.20 -17.39
CA PRO A 140 -3.79 -18.63 -18.67
C PRO A 140 -5.04 -19.48 -18.42
N GLY A 141 -6.16 -19.09 -19.03
CA GLY A 141 -7.45 -19.70 -18.77
C GLY A 141 -8.41 -18.81 -17.97
N GLY A 142 -7.91 -17.79 -17.26
CA GLY A 142 -8.73 -16.73 -16.65
C GLY A 142 -8.93 -16.82 -15.13
N ASP A 143 -8.48 -17.91 -14.50
CA ASP A 143 -8.43 -18.02 -13.03
C ASP A 143 -7.49 -16.94 -12.46
N LEU A 144 -7.79 -16.45 -11.26
CA LEU A 144 -6.92 -15.50 -10.55
C LEU A 144 -6.16 -16.20 -9.44
N LEU A 145 -4.88 -15.89 -9.30
CA LEU A 145 -4.13 -16.13 -8.08
C LEU A 145 -4.16 -14.88 -7.21
N VAL A 146 -4.49 -15.06 -5.94
CA VAL A 146 -4.57 -14.00 -4.94
C VAL A 146 -3.82 -14.43 -3.70
N THR A 147 -2.78 -13.70 -3.34
CA THR A 147 -2.12 -13.86 -2.04
C THR A 147 -2.84 -13.01 -1.00
N ASP A 148 -3.05 -13.58 0.17
CA ASP A 148 -3.46 -12.87 1.37
C ASP A 148 -2.24 -12.68 2.26
N ARG A 149 -2.02 -11.45 2.75
CA ARG A 149 -0.95 -11.14 3.71
C ARG A 149 -0.99 -12.05 4.93
N ALA A 150 -2.16 -12.58 5.30
CA ALA A 150 -2.32 -13.57 6.36
C ALA A 150 -1.54 -14.89 6.13
N GLY A 151 -0.94 -15.10 4.95
CA GLY A 151 -0.04 -16.21 4.66
C GLY A 151 -0.61 -17.27 3.71
N PHE A 152 -1.71 -16.93 3.02
CA PHE A 152 -2.45 -17.88 2.19
C PHE A 152 -2.40 -17.50 0.73
N LEU A 153 -2.21 -18.48 -0.15
CA LEU A 153 -2.40 -18.32 -1.59
C LEU A 153 -3.74 -18.94 -1.98
N TYR A 154 -4.57 -18.20 -2.70
CA TYR A 154 -5.84 -18.67 -3.21
C TYR A 154 -5.86 -18.64 -4.73
N ARG A 155 -6.49 -19.66 -5.33
CA ARG A 155 -6.96 -19.63 -6.71
C ARG A 155 -8.45 -19.32 -6.72
N ILE A 156 -8.85 -18.32 -7.50
CA ILE A 156 -10.24 -17.96 -7.74
C ILE A 156 -10.61 -18.40 -9.15
N ASP A 157 -11.51 -19.37 -9.27
CA ASP A 157 -11.95 -19.87 -10.56
C ASP A 157 -12.98 -18.94 -11.23
N LYS A 158 -13.39 -19.25 -12.46
CA LYS A 158 -14.41 -18.48 -13.21
C LYS A 158 -15.78 -18.45 -12.54
N ASN A 159 -16.09 -19.43 -11.71
CA ASN A 159 -17.33 -19.51 -10.93
C ASN A 159 -17.21 -18.74 -9.60
N LYS A 160 -16.08 -18.07 -9.36
CA LYS A 160 -15.75 -17.30 -8.16
C LYS A 160 -15.57 -18.17 -6.91
N ASN A 161 -15.26 -19.45 -7.08
CA ASN A 161 -14.88 -20.32 -5.97
C ASN A 161 -13.48 -19.95 -5.50
N LYS A 162 -13.33 -19.70 -4.19
CA LYS A 162 -12.05 -19.41 -3.55
C LYS A 162 -11.42 -20.71 -3.03
N ILE A 163 -10.37 -21.19 -3.71
CA ILE A 163 -9.70 -22.46 -3.45
C ILE A 163 -8.33 -22.18 -2.82
N LEU A 164 -8.04 -22.77 -1.66
CA LEU A 164 -6.75 -22.61 -0.98
C LEU A 164 -5.68 -23.47 -1.69
N ILE A 165 -4.57 -22.83 -2.06
CA ILE A 165 -3.35 -23.53 -2.50
C ILE A 165 -2.49 -23.83 -1.29
N LYS A 166 -2.22 -25.11 -1.04
CA LYS A 166 -1.44 -25.58 0.12
C LYS A 166 0.06 -25.55 -0.17
N ASN A 167 0.87 -25.83 0.87
CA ASN A 167 2.32 -26.03 0.76
C ASN A 167 3.11 -24.82 0.23
N THR A 168 2.58 -23.61 0.39
CA THR A 168 3.32 -22.36 0.14
C THR A 168 4.49 -22.18 1.14
N PRO A 169 5.46 -21.29 0.86
CA PRO A 169 6.55 -21.02 1.79
C PRO A 169 6.07 -20.66 3.20
N LYS A 170 6.84 -21.07 4.22
CA LYS A 170 6.59 -20.63 5.60
C LYS A 170 6.83 -19.13 5.70
N VAL A 171 5.79 -18.37 6.07
CA VAL A 171 5.84 -16.91 6.14
C VAL A 171 5.81 -16.39 7.58
N HIS A 172 6.44 -15.23 7.80
CA HIS A 172 6.38 -14.50 9.06
C HIS A 172 5.28 -13.43 9.03
N VAL A 173 4.09 -13.75 9.53
CA VAL A 173 2.96 -12.81 9.55
C VAL A 173 3.08 -11.86 10.76
N LYS A 174 3.65 -10.67 10.55
CA LYS A 174 3.78 -9.64 11.59
C LYS A 174 3.89 -8.24 10.98
N GLY A 175 3.11 -7.30 11.50
CA GLY A 175 3.13 -5.91 11.04
C GLY A 175 2.72 -5.79 9.58
N GLN A 176 3.64 -5.37 8.72
CA GLN A 176 3.46 -5.30 7.27
C GLN A 176 3.90 -6.58 6.53
N GLY A 177 4.54 -7.54 7.22
CA GLY A 177 5.01 -8.80 6.64
C GLY A 177 3.90 -9.86 6.55
N GLY A 178 4.08 -10.80 5.62
CA GLY A 178 3.16 -11.90 5.33
C GLY A 178 3.57 -12.66 4.06
N LEU A 179 2.60 -13.33 3.44
CA LEU A 179 2.71 -13.72 2.03
C LEU A 179 2.32 -12.52 1.18
N MET A 180 3.24 -12.07 0.31
CA MET A 180 3.17 -10.76 -0.31
C MET A 180 2.74 -10.88 -1.76
N ASP A 181 3.62 -10.77 -2.74
CA ASP A 181 3.23 -10.75 -4.15
C ASP A 181 3.13 -12.14 -4.76
N VAL A 182 2.39 -12.21 -5.86
CA VAL A 182 2.35 -13.38 -6.74
C VAL A 182 2.41 -12.93 -8.20
N GLU A 183 3.26 -13.59 -8.98
CA GLU A 183 3.35 -13.38 -10.42
C GLU A 183 3.64 -14.70 -11.13
N ILE A 184 3.19 -14.83 -12.38
CA ILE A 184 3.52 -15.97 -13.22
C ILE A 184 4.66 -15.64 -14.18
N HIS A 185 5.43 -16.66 -14.55
CA HIS A 185 6.43 -16.51 -15.60
C HIS A 185 5.77 -16.00 -16.91
N PRO A 186 6.44 -15.15 -17.71
CA PRO A 186 5.91 -14.72 -19.02
C PRO A 186 5.55 -15.88 -19.95
N LYS A 187 6.29 -16.99 -19.84
CA LYS A 187 6.07 -18.28 -20.53
C LYS A 187 5.36 -19.34 -19.66
N TYR A 188 4.44 -18.93 -18.78
CA TYR A 188 3.74 -19.84 -17.86
C TYR A 188 3.09 -21.03 -18.56
N SER A 189 2.49 -20.84 -19.73
CA SER A 189 1.86 -21.92 -20.50
C SER A 189 2.84 -23.04 -20.92
N GLU A 190 4.14 -22.75 -20.94
CA GLU A 190 5.20 -23.72 -21.28
C GLU A 190 5.81 -24.36 -20.03
N ASN A 191 6.01 -23.59 -18.96
CA ASN A 191 6.82 -24.02 -17.81
C ASN A 191 6.09 -24.10 -16.46
N GLY A 192 4.92 -23.47 -16.32
CA GLY A 192 4.08 -23.50 -15.12
C GLY A 192 4.63 -22.77 -13.91
N TRP A 193 5.67 -21.93 -14.05
CA TRP A 193 6.31 -21.28 -12.90
C TRP A 193 5.49 -20.12 -12.32
N VAL A 194 5.21 -20.20 -11.02
CA VAL A 194 4.62 -19.16 -10.18
C VAL A 194 5.68 -18.66 -9.20
N TYR A 195 5.78 -17.34 -9.03
CA TYR A 195 6.72 -16.65 -8.16
C TYR A 195 5.96 -16.03 -6.99
N LEU A 196 6.51 -16.14 -5.80
CA LEU A 196 5.97 -15.59 -4.56
C LEU A 196 7.04 -14.76 -3.87
N SER A 197 6.67 -13.58 -3.39
CA SER A 197 7.46 -12.88 -2.38
C SER A 197 6.82 -13.02 -1.01
N TYR A 198 7.65 -13.05 0.04
CA TYR A 198 7.17 -13.22 1.41
C TYR A 198 8.16 -12.63 2.41
N SER A 199 7.67 -12.38 3.63
CA SER A 199 8.56 -12.12 4.75
C SER A 199 9.05 -13.42 5.37
N LYS A 200 10.36 -13.65 5.31
CA LYS A 200 11.06 -14.77 5.95
C LYS A 200 11.56 -14.33 7.32
N SER A 201 11.55 -15.21 8.31
CA SER A 201 12.08 -14.93 9.64
C SER A 201 13.11 -15.95 10.09
N GLN A 202 14.03 -15.49 10.93
CA GLN A 202 14.95 -16.33 11.69
C GLN A 202 14.99 -15.86 13.15
N GLU A 203 15.35 -16.76 14.04
CA GLU A 203 15.61 -16.42 15.44
C GLU A 203 17.11 -16.31 15.66
N LYS A 204 17.54 -15.20 16.28
CA LYS A 204 18.94 -14.97 16.65
C LYS A 204 18.99 -14.21 17.97
N ASP A 205 19.79 -14.69 18.92
CA ASP A 205 19.97 -14.07 20.24
C ASP A 205 18.64 -13.77 20.97
N GLY A 206 17.67 -14.70 20.87
CA GLY A 206 16.33 -14.57 21.46
C GLY A 206 15.43 -13.53 20.81
N LYS A 207 15.81 -12.99 19.64
CA LYS A 207 15.00 -12.03 18.86
C LYS A 207 14.58 -12.65 17.54
N ILE A 208 13.33 -12.39 17.15
CA ILE A 208 12.85 -12.70 15.80
C ILE A 208 13.30 -11.57 14.88
N LEU A 209 14.12 -11.92 13.90
CA LEU A 209 14.49 -11.05 12.81
C LEU A 209 13.74 -11.51 11.55
N ALA A 210 13.40 -10.57 10.68
CA ALA A 210 12.74 -10.88 9.42
C ALA A 210 13.46 -10.21 8.25
N THR A 211 13.14 -10.64 7.02
CA THR A 211 13.59 -10.07 5.75
C THR A 211 12.59 -10.39 4.62
N THR A 212 12.80 -9.79 3.44
CA THR A 212 12.06 -10.13 2.21
C THR A 212 12.75 -11.28 1.49
N ALA A 213 12.00 -12.28 1.06
CA ALA A 213 12.47 -13.41 0.27
C ALA A 213 11.58 -13.65 -0.95
N ILE A 214 12.17 -14.25 -1.99
CA ILE A 214 11.50 -14.62 -3.25
C ILE A 214 11.68 -16.13 -3.46
N ALA A 215 10.61 -16.82 -3.80
CA ALA A 215 10.64 -18.22 -4.21
C ALA A 215 9.78 -18.44 -5.45
N ARG A 216 10.01 -19.56 -6.13
CA ARG A 216 9.13 -20.05 -7.20
C ARG A 216 8.70 -21.50 -6.94
N GLY A 217 7.67 -21.92 -7.66
CA GLY A 217 7.18 -23.29 -7.72
C GLY A 217 6.09 -23.43 -8.76
N LYS A 218 5.37 -24.54 -8.75
CA LYS A 218 4.24 -24.81 -9.64
C LYS A 218 3.00 -25.12 -8.83
N ILE A 219 1.82 -24.96 -9.44
CA ILE A 219 0.55 -25.34 -8.81
C ILE A 219 0.05 -26.63 -9.46
N GLN A 220 -0.07 -27.69 -8.66
CA GLN A 220 -0.61 -28.97 -9.09
C GLN A 220 -1.56 -29.51 -8.00
N ASN A 221 -2.77 -29.91 -8.39
CA ASN A 221 -3.79 -30.44 -7.47
C ASN A 221 -4.05 -29.55 -6.23
N ASP A 222 -4.11 -28.23 -6.44
CA ASP A 222 -4.27 -27.22 -5.38
C ASP A 222 -3.13 -27.22 -4.33
N GLU A 223 -1.94 -27.66 -4.72
CA GLU A 223 -0.72 -27.59 -3.92
C GLU A 223 0.40 -26.86 -4.65
N PHE A 224 1.22 -26.12 -3.90
CA PHE A 224 2.44 -25.51 -4.38
C PHE A 224 3.59 -26.53 -4.29
N VAL A 225 4.10 -26.95 -5.44
CA VAL A 225 5.12 -27.99 -5.59
C VAL A 225 6.38 -27.42 -6.26
N GLU A 226 7.48 -28.18 -6.23
CA GLU A 226 8.77 -27.73 -6.79
C GLU A 226 9.24 -26.38 -6.20
N LEU A 227 8.97 -26.17 -4.90
CA LEU A 227 9.35 -24.96 -4.20
C LEU A 227 10.88 -24.78 -4.21
N SER A 228 11.33 -23.65 -4.76
CA SER A 228 12.73 -23.25 -4.82
C SER A 228 12.85 -21.78 -4.42
N GLU A 229 13.63 -21.53 -3.36
CA GLU A 229 13.97 -20.17 -2.94
C GLU A 229 15.02 -19.58 -3.90
N LEU A 230 14.76 -18.36 -4.38
CA LEU A 230 15.57 -17.67 -5.38
C LEU A 230 16.40 -16.56 -4.78
N PHE A 231 15.89 -15.92 -3.73
CA PHE A 231 16.50 -14.76 -3.12
C PHE A 231 16.06 -14.59 -1.67
N GLU A 232 16.98 -14.09 -0.85
CA GLU A 232 16.77 -13.76 0.55
C GLU A 232 17.59 -12.50 0.88
N ALA A 233 16.92 -11.38 1.17
CA ALA A 233 17.59 -10.12 1.43
C ALA A 233 18.38 -10.13 2.74
N LYS A 234 19.57 -9.52 2.73
CA LYS A 234 20.40 -9.31 3.91
C LYS A 234 20.68 -7.82 4.16
N PRO A 235 20.83 -7.40 5.42
CA PRO A 235 20.69 -8.21 6.64
C PRO A 235 19.24 -8.43 7.07
N TYR A 236 19.04 -9.38 7.97
CA TYR A 236 17.78 -9.50 8.71
C TYR A 236 17.71 -8.44 9.81
N VAL A 237 16.52 -7.88 10.04
CA VAL A 237 16.30 -6.90 11.10
C VAL A 237 15.02 -7.19 11.89
N ASN A 238 14.94 -6.67 13.10
CA ASN A 238 13.85 -6.92 14.05
C ASN A 238 12.62 -6.01 13.87
N THR A 239 12.60 -5.15 12.85
CA THR A 239 11.43 -4.30 12.56
C THR A 239 10.34 -5.08 11.84
N THR A 240 9.10 -4.60 11.90
CA THR A 240 7.95 -5.29 11.30
C THR A 240 7.33 -4.52 10.12
N HIS A 241 8.07 -3.57 9.55
CA HIS A 241 7.63 -2.68 8.48
C HIS A 241 8.66 -2.57 7.35
N HIS A 242 8.24 -1.99 6.22
CA HIS A 242 9.01 -1.69 5.01
C HIS A 242 9.66 -2.89 4.32
N TYR A 243 8.88 -3.94 4.06
CA TYR A 243 9.38 -5.11 3.32
C TYR A 243 9.52 -4.85 1.82
N GLY A 244 8.79 -3.88 1.29
CA GLY A 244 8.56 -3.73 -0.15
C GLY A 244 7.80 -4.92 -0.72
N SER A 245 8.53 -5.83 -1.38
CA SER A 245 8.09 -7.15 -1.85
C SER A 245 7.31 -7.23 -3.15
N ARG A 246 7.09 -6.16 -3.92
CA ARG A 246 6.47 -6.28 -5.25
C ARG A 246 7.42 -6.97 -6.23
N ILE A 247 6.90 -7.81 -7.14
CA ILE A 247 7.65 -8.48 -8.19
C ILE A 247 7.05 -8.17 -9.57
N VAL A 248 7.89 -8.07 -10.61
CA VAL A 248 7.46 -7.86 -12.00
C VAL A 248 8.49 -8.42 -12.97
N PHE A 249 8.02 -9.03 -14.06
CA PHE A 249 8.89 -9.41 -15.18
C PHE A 249 8.99 -8.28 -16.21
N ASP A 250 10.18 -8.06 -16.75
CA ASP A 250 10.36 -7.20 -17.92
C ASP A 250 10.12 -7.97 -19.24
N LYS A 251 10.34 -7.29 -20.37
CA LYS A 251 10.17 -7.88 -21.72
C LYS A 251 11.24 -8.92 -22.07
N SER A 252 12.28 -9.06 -21.26
CA SER A 252 13.43 -9.94 -21.48
C SER A 252 13.48 -11.08 -20.44
N ASP A 253 12.35 -11.35 -19.78
CA ASP A 253 12.19 -12.38 -18.76
C ASP A 253 13.08 -12.18 -17.50
N TYR A 254 13.60 -10.96 -17.27
CA TYR A 254 14.25 -10.63 -16.00
C TYR A 254 13.19 -10.36 -14.93
N LEU A 255 13.40 -10.92 -13.74
CA LEU A 255 12.55 -10.70 -12.58
C LEU A 255 13.09 -9.52 -11.78
N TYR A 256 12.31 -8.44 -11.71
CA TYR A 256 12.57 -7.31 -10.83
C TYR A 256 11.73 -7.44 -9.57
N PHE A 257 12.29 -7.02 -8.45
CA PHE A 257 11.56 -6.99 -7.19
C PHE A 257 12.08 -5.93 -6.23
N SER A 258 11.20 -5.44 -5.38
CA SER A 258 11.54 -4.41 -4.40
C SER A 258 11.86 -4.98 -3.03
N VAL A 259 12.86 -4.40 -2.35
CA VAL A 259 13.15 -4.63 -0.94
C VAL A 259 13.23 -3.27 -0.24
N GLY A 260 12.33 -3.04 0.72
CA GLY A 260 12.34 -1.79 1.49
C GLY A 260 13.49 -1.70 2.49
N ASP A 261 13.69 -0.52 3.07
CA ASP A 261 14.78 -0.21 4.01
C ASP A 261 14.60 -0.83 5.41
N ARG A 262 13.45 -1.46 5.66
CA ARG A 262 13.05 -2.05 6.93
C ARG A 262 13.11 -1.09 8.13
N GLY A 263 12.88 0.19 7.89
CA GLY A 263 12.93 1.25 8.91
C GLY A 263 14.35 1.69 9.27
N LYS A 264 15.37 1.16 8.58
CA LYS A 264 16.79 1.36 8.85
C LYS A 264 17.46 2.25 7.79
N HIS A 265 16.74 3.30 7.41
CA HIS A 265 17.08 4.24 6.34
C HIS A 265 18.51 4.79 6.39
N PHE A 266 18.98 5.26 7.55
CA PHE A 266 20.34 5.81 7.69
C PHE A 266 21.44 4.74 7.60
N GLU A 267 21.11 3.47 7.82
CA GLU A 267 22.07 2.36 7.81
C GLU A 267 22.20 1.74 6.41
N TYR A 268 21.07 1.52 5.71
CA TYR A 268 21.07 0.59 4.58
C TYR A 268 20.69 1.17 3.22
N ALA A 269 19.77 2.15 3.15
CA ALA A 269 19.19 2.58 1.87
C ALA A 269 20.26 3.13 0.89
N GLN A 270 21.25 3.87 1.42
CA GLN A 270 22.38 4.40 0.64
C GLN A 270 23.58 3.45 0.54
N ALA A 271 23.70 2.50 1.47
CA ALA A 271 24.81 1.59 1.52
C ALA A 271 24.70 0.53 0.41
N LYS A 272 25.84 0.24 -0.25
CA LYS A 272 25.92 -0.59 -1.46
C LYS A 272 26.38 -2.03 -1.17
N ASP A 273 26.45 -2.41 0.10
CA ASP A 273 26.92 -3.68 0.63
C ASP A 273 25.80 -4.42 1.39
N ASN A 274 24.55 -4.20 0.98
CA ASN A 274 23.36 -4.85 1.50
C ASN A 274 22.19 -4.77 0.50
N ASP A 275 21.14 -5.53 0.78
CA ASP A 275 19.95 -5.65 -0.05
C ASP A 275 18.80 -4.70 0.34
N LEU A 276 18.88 -3.96 1.45
CA LEU A 276 17.74 -3.18 1.95
C LEU A 276 17.67 -1.78 1.30
N GLY A 277 16.46 -1.33 0.96
CA GLY A 277 16.21 -0.04 0.31
C GLY A 277 16.63 -0.01 -1.16
N LYS A 278 16.29 -1.07 -1.91
CA LYS A 278 16.77 -1.35 -3.27
C LYS A 278 15.65 -1.89 -4.15
N ILE A 279 15.79 -1.69 -5.46
CA ILE A 279 15.17 -2.55 -6.47
C ILE A 279 16.21 -3.53 -6.95
N HIS A 280 15.85 -4.80 -7.05
CA HIS A 280 16.71 -5.89 -7.48
C HIS A 280 16.29 -6.43 -8.84
N ARG A 281 17.21 -7.12 -9.51
CA ARG A 281 17.03 -7.80 -10.78
C ARG A 281 17.79 -9.13 -10.79
N ILE A 282 17.08 -10.21 -11.06
CA ILE A 282 17.61 -11.58 -11.24
C ILE A 282 17.06 -12.21 -12.52
N LEU A 283 17.66 -13.30 -12.97
CA LEU A 283 17.05 -14.18 -13.97
C LEU A 283 15.89 -14.97 -13.35
N ALA A 284 15.00 -15.51 -14.19
CA ALA A 284 13.84 -16.28 -13.76
C ALA A 284 14.18 -17.51 -12.87
N ASP A 285 15.41 -18.02 -12.94
CA ASP A 285 15.90 -19.12 -12.09
C ASP A 285 16.66 -18.68 -10.84
N GLY A 286 16.74 -17.38 -10.57
CA GLY A 286 17.47 -16.82 -9.44
C GLY A 286 18.95 -16.53 -9.72
N SER A 287 19.48 -16.93 -10.87
CA SER A 287 20.85 -16.60 -11.24
C SER A 287 21.03 -15.10 -11.51
N ILE A 288 22.24 -14.61 -11.29
CA ILE A 288 22.54 -13.17 -11.33
C ILE A 288 22.88 -12.74 -12.76
N PRO A 289 22.19 -11.74 -13.34
CA PRO A 289 22.56 -11.17 -14.63
C PRO A 289 24.00 -10.62 -14.60
N ALA A 290 24.83 -11.04 -15.55
CA ALA A 290 26.24 -10.63 -15.61
C ALA A 290 26.43 -9.11 -15.71
N ASP A 291 25.45 -8.42 -16.31
CA ASP A 291 25.45 -6.98 -16.48
C ASP A 291 24.87 -6.21 -15.29
N ASN A 292 24.49 -6.85 -14.16
CA ASN A 292 24.07 -6.13 -12.96
C ASN A 292 25.14 -5.12 -12.49
N PRO A 293 24.73 -3.91 -12.02
CA PRO A 293 25.64 -2.80 -11.80
C PRO A 293 26.52 -2.93 -10.55
N PHE A 294 26.05 -3.60 -9.51
CA PHE A 294 26.80 -3.75 -8.25
C PHE A 294 27.55 -5.08 -8.21
N LYS A 295 28.77 -5.05 -7.67
CA LYS A 295 29.69 -6.20 -7.66
C LYS A 295 30.02 -6.73 -6.26
N SER A 296 29.56 -6.05 -5.20
CA SER A 296 29.68 -6.59 -3.84
C SER A 296 28.79 -7.83 -3.73
N PRO A 297 29.28 -8.95 -3.17
CA PRO A 297 28.50 -10.17 -2.96
C PRO A 297 27.14 -9.93 -2.29
N GLU A 298 27.06 -8.93 -1.42
CA GLU A 298 25.89 -8.55 -0.62
C GLU A 298 24.89 -7.66 -1.36
N SER A 299 25.18 -7.27 -2.61
CA SER A 299 24.31 -6.43 -3.43
C SER A 299 24.35 -6.76 -4.93
N VAL A 300 24.91 -7.92 -5.31
CA VAL A 300 25.03 -8.36 -6.71
C VAL A 300 23.70 -8.43 -7.47
N THR A 301 22.57 -8.56 -6.77
CA THR A 301 21.23 -8.54 -7.34
C THR A 301 20.64 -7.14 -7.44
N ALA A 302 21.19 -6.14 -6.74
CA ALA A 302 20.67 -4.79 -6.77
C ALA A 302 20.77 -4.19 -8.19
N PHE A 303 19.74 -3.44 -8.55
CA PHE A 303 19.63 -2.73 -9.82
C PHE A 303 19.64 -1.21 -9.60
N SER A 304 18.96 -0.73 -8.55
CA SER A 304 19.01 0.64 -8.06
C SER A 304 19.02 0.68 -6.53
N PHE A 305 19.26 1.87 -5.96
CA PHE A 305 19.30 2.07 -4.51
C PHE A 305 18.75 3.41 -4.05
N GLY A 306 18.67 3.60 -2.73
CA GLY A 306 18.14 4.82 -2.14
C GLY A 306 16.62 4.88 -2.15
N SER A 307 15.95 3.75 -1.92
CA SER A 307 14.49 3.68 -1.71
C SER A 307 14.15 3.43 -0.25
N ARG A 308 12.99 3.91 0.19
CA ARG A 308 12.40 3.72 1.52
C ARG A 308 11.54 2.48 1.59
N ASN A 309 10.40 2.48 0.91
CA ASN A 309 9.46 1.35 0.94
C ASN A 309 8.61 1.26 -0.34
N PRO A 310 9.19 0.71 -1.43
CA PRO A 310 8.46 0.50 -2.68
C PRO A 310 7.30 -0.48 -2.51
N GLN A 311 6.09 -0.11 -2.94
CA GLN A 311 4.88 -0.95 -2.81
C GLN A 311 4.30 -1.37 -4.15
N GLY A 312 4.55 -0.60 -5.21
CA GLY A 312 4.14 -0.88 -6.58
C GLY A 312 5.36 -0.96 -7.48
N LEU A 313 5.31 -1.90 -8.43
CA LEU A 313 6.22 -2.05 -9.56
C LEU A 313 5.37 -2.42 -10.76
N ALA A 314 5.60 -1.76 -11.89
CA ALA A 314 4.88 -2.04 -13.12
C ALA A 314 5.79 -1.85 -14.33
N LEU A 315 5.73 -2.78 -15.28
CA LEU A 315 6.39 -2.63 -16.57
C LEU A 315 5.60 -1.62 -17.42
N ASN A 316 6.27 -0.54 -17.84
CA ASN A 316 5.79 0.28 -18.93
C ASN A 316 6.02 -0.48 -20.24
N SER A 317 4.95 -1.07 -20.78
CA SER A 317 5.04 -1.89 -21.98
C SER A 317 5.39 -1.10 -23.25
N THR A 318 5.33 0.24 -23.24
CA THR A 318 5.69 1.06 -24.40
C THR A 318 7.21 1.17 -24.53
N ASN A 319 7.88 1.58 -23.46
CA ASN A 319 9.33 1.86 -23.47
C ASN A 319 10.20 0.75 -22.83
N GLY A 320 9.58 -0.20 -22.10
CA GLY A 320 10.28 -1.30 -21.43
C GLY A 320 10.84 -0.95 -20.04
N GLU A 321 10.60 0.26 -19.53
CA GLU A 321 11.05 0.69 -18.21
C GLU A 321 10.20 0.10 -17.09
N ILE A 322 10.82 -0.22 -15.96
CA ILE A 322 10.11 -0.56 -14.73
C ILE A 322 9.82 0.73 -13.98
N TRP A 323 8.55 0.97 -13.69
CA TRP A 323 8.11 2.07 -12.86
C TRP A 323 7.77 1.57 -11.46
N GLU A 324 7.91 2.46 -10.49
CA GLU A 324 7.83 2.16 -9.07
C GLU A 324 6.98 3.23 -8.38
N ASN A 325 6.31 2.85 -7.29
CA ASN A 325 5.90 3.81 -6.27
C ASN A 325 6.35 3.37 -4.89
N GLU A 326 6.63 4.34 -4.03
CA GLU A 326 6.99 4.10 -2.64
C GLU A 326 6.27 5.00 -1.66
N HIS A 327 6.21 4.51 -0.41
CA HIS A 327 5.82 5.33 0.73
C HIS A 327 6.98 6.23 1.14
N GLY A 328 6.74 7.53 1.16
CA GLY A 328 7.52 8.49 1.91
C GLY A 328 7.28 8.38 3.42
N PRO A 329 7.91 9.24 4.23
CA PRO A 329 7.63 9.36 5.65
C PRO A 329 6.27 10.05 5.86
N ARG A 330 6.21 11.22 6.52
CA ARG A 330 5.00 12.02 6.55
C ARG A 330 4.98 12.97 5.35
N GLY A 331 4.27 12.58 4.30
CA GLY A 331 4.39 13.21 2.98
C GLY A 331 5.54 12.62 2.19
N GLY A 332 5.61 12.97 0.91
CA GLY A 332 6.72 12.58 0.02
C GLY A 332 6.63 11.15 -0.46
N ASP A 333 5.43 10.61 -0.69
CA ASP A 333 5.30 9.39 -1.48
C ASP A 333 5.67 9.70 -2.94
N GLU A 334 6.21 8.74 -3.67
CA GLU A 334 6.82 8.99 -4.98
C GLU A 334 6.34 8.03 -6.06
N ILE A 335 6.49 8.45 -7.32
CA ILE A 335 6.46 7.63 -8.52
C ILE A 335 7.81 7.80 -9.23
N ASN A 336 8.49 6.69 -9.51
CA ASN A 336 9.83 6.68 -10.10
C ASN A 336 9.88 5.81 -11.36
N SER A 337 10.63 6.22 -12.39
CA SER A 337 11.07 5.32 -13.47
C SER A 337 12.45 4.77 -13.13
N ILE A 338 12.55 3.45 -12.93
CA ILE A 338 13.72 2.80 -12.34
C ILE A 338 14.83 2.59 -13.38
N ARG A 339 15.95 3.28 -13.14
CA ARG A 339 17.18 3.24 -13.93
C ARG A 339 18.30 2.43 -13.26
N LYS A 340 19.10 1.78 -14.11
CA LYS A 340 20.25 0.97 -13.71
C LYS A 340 21.28 1.81 -12.96
N SER A 341 21.77 1.30 -11.83
CA SER A 341 22.76 1.93 -10.94
C SER A 341 22.33 3.27 -10.32
N ALA A 342 21.10 3.72 -10.54
CA ALA A 342 20.63 5.01 -10.08
C ALA A 342 20.40 5.04 -8.56
N ASN A 343 20.59 6.22 -7.98
CA ASN A 343 20.33 6.52 -6.57
C ASN A 343 19.05 7.36 -6.46
N TYR A 344 18.00 6.83 -5.85
CA TYR A 344 16.73 7.54 -5.59
C TYR A 344 16.78 8.39 -4.32
N GLY A 345 17.92 8.39 -3.63
CA GLY A 345 18.31 9.46 -2.74
C GLY A 345 17.81 9.35 -1.30
N TRP A 346 16.87 8.46 -0.98
CA TRP A 346 16.43 8.26 0.40
C TRP A 346 17.58 7.74 1.30
N PRO A 347 17.76 8.26 2.54
CA PRO A 347 17.07 9.40 3.16
C PRO A 347 17.79 10.75 3.01
N VAL A 348 18.82 10.85 2.15
CA VAL A 348 19.62 12.07 1.96
C VAL A 348 18.78 13.19 1.36
N ILE A 349 17.95 12.85 0.38
CA ILE A 349 16.88 13.71 -0.14
C ILE A 349 15.52 13.09 0.18
N CYS A 350 14.53 13.96 0.43
CA CYS A 350 13.14 13.56 0.64
C CYS A 350 12.22 14.77 0.52
N TYR A 351 11.00 14.57 0.02
CA TYR A 351 9.94 15.60 0.01
C TYR A 351 9.08 15.61 1.29
N GLY A 352 9.16 14.55 2.09
CA GLY A 352 8.44 14.38 3.33
C GLY A 352 9.25 14.78 4.56
N ILE A 353 8.56 14.84 5.70
CA ILE A 353 9.15 15.12 7.01
C ILE A 353 9.05 13.89 7.92
N ASN A 354 9.77 13.91 9.04
CA ASN A 354 9.57 12.90 10.07
C ASN A 354 8.12 12.96 10.53
N TYR A 355 7.62 11.80 10.94
CA TYR A 355 6.31 11.75 11.59
C TYR A 355 6.27 12.73 12.75
N ASP A 356 7.39 12.89 13.48
CA ASP A 356 7.54 13.85 14.58
C ASP A 356 7.39 15.35 14.21
N GLY A 357 7.19 15.65 12.92
CA GLY A 357 7.04 16.99 12.38
C GLY A 357 8.35 17.71 12.11
N LYS A 358 9.50 17.12 12.48
CA LYS A 358 10.82 17.69 12.14
C LYS A 358 11.25 17.25 10.74
N PRO A 359 12.14 17.99 10.07
CA PRO A 359 12.74 17.51 8.83
C PRO A 359 13.49 16.19 9.04
N ILE A 360 13.46 15.29 8.05
CA ILE A 360 14.43 14.19 7.95
C ILE A 360 15.74 14.74 7.40
N THR A 361 15.59 15.56 6.36
CA THR A 361 16.62 16.30 5.65
C THR A 361 15.98 17.61 5.19
N ASN A 362 16.80 18.65 4.99
CA ASN A 362 16.35 19.91 4.39
C ASN A 362 16.61 19.93 2.87
N ILE A 363 17.01 18.80 2.30
CA ILE A 363 17.42 18.68 0.90
C ILE A 363 16.36 17.85 0.18
N SER A 364 15.78 18.38 -0.90
CA SER A 364 14.84 17.65 -1.76
C SER A 364 15.47 17.26 -3.10
N LYS A 365 16.62 17.84 -3.44
CA LYS A 365 17.36 17.57 -4.67
C LYS A 365 18.86 17.69 -4.44
N MET A 366 19.62 16.76 -5.02
CA MET A 366 21.09 16.75 -4.96
C MET A 366 21.64 16.12 -6.24
N ASP A 367 22.78 16.62 -6.71
CA ASP A 367 23.47 16.04 -7.87
C ASP A 367 23.85 14.58 -7.60
N GLY A 368 23.69 13.72 -8.62
CA GLY A 368 23.93 12.28 -8.50
C GLY A 368 22.78 11.49 -7.87
N MET A 369 21.65 12.14 -7.56
CA MET A 369 20.42 11.49 -7.10
C MET A 369 19.28 11.81 -8.05
N GLU A 370 18.52 10.78 -8.40
CA GLU A 370 17.35 10.90 -9.25
C GLU A 370 16.22 11.66 -8.54
N GLN A 371 15.35 12.26 -9.34
CA GLN A 371 14.13 12.88 -8.85
C GLN A 371 12.95 12.04 -9.30
N PRO A 372 11.87 11.99 -8.50
CA PRO A 372 10.68 11.25 -8.89
C PRO A 372 9.98 11.94 -10.06
N GLU A 373 9.32 11.14 -10.87
CA GLU A 373 8.45 11.63 -11.95
C GLU A 373 7.20 12.31 -11.37
N TYR A 374 6.84 11.98 -10.13
CA TYR A 374 5.80 12.65 -9.35
C TYR A 374 5.96 12.37 -7.86
N TYR A 375 5.53 13.29 -7.00
CA TYR A 375 5.46 13.07 -5.56
C TYR A 375 4.16 13.59 -4.94
N TYR A 376 3.75 13.00 -3.82
CA TYR A 376 2.51 13.33 -3.11
C TYR A 376 2.78 13.98 -1.75
N ILE A 377 2.25 15.18 -1.56
CA ILE A 377 2.14 15.82 -0.25
C ILE A 377 0.67 16.29 -0.10
N PRO A 378 -0.10 15.72 0.83
CA PRO A 378 0.25 14.66 1.78
C PRO A 378 0.42 13.28 1.12
N SER A 379 1.08 12.35 1.82
CA SER A 379 1.23 10.94 1.43
C SER A 379 -0.13 10.27 1.27
N ILE A 380 -0.35 9.61 0.13
CA ILE A 380 -1.53 8.79 -0.19
C ILE A 380 -1.37 7.33 0.26
N ALA A 381 -0.18 6.97 0.73
CA ALA A 381 0.28 5.61 0.99
C ALA A 381 0.03 4.71 -0.23
N PRO A 382 0.76 4.92 -1.34
CA PRO A 382 0.53 4.20 -2.59
C PRO A 382 0.73 2.69 -2.41
N SER A 383 0.06 1.89 -3.23
CA SER A 383 0.15 0.44 -3.16
C SER A 383 0.35 -0.16 -4.55
N GLY A 384 -0.37 -1.24 -4.91
CA GLY A 384 -0.27 -1.83 -6.23
C GLY A 384 -0.42 -0.79 -7.35
N MET A 385 0.38 -0.97 -8.40
CA MET A 385 0.46 -0.10 -9.56
C MET A 385 0.24 -0.93 -10.82
N ALA A 386 -0.48 -0.39 -11.80
CA ALA A 386 -0.56 -0.98 -13.14
C ALA A 386 -0.66 0.09 -14.23
N PHE A 387 0.03 -0.11 -15.34
CA PHE A 387 -0.26 0.62 -16.58
C PHE A 387 -1.53 0.09 -17.23
N VAL A 388 -2.36 1.00 -17.74
CA VAL A 388 -3.54 0.63 -18.52
C VAL A 388 -3.15 0.46 -19.98
N THR A 389 -3.06 -0.80 -20.41
CA THR A 389 -2.64 -1.14 -21.78
C THR A 389 -3.81 -1.53 -22.69
N GLY A 390 -4.93 -1.95 -22.11
CA GLY A 390 -6.09 -2.50 -22.84
C GLY A 390 -7.10 -1.43 -23.27
N ASP A 391 -7.83 -1.74 -24.34
CA ASP A 391 -8.78 -0.80 -24.97
C ASP A 391 -10.14 -0.69 -24.25
N LYS A 392 -10.37 -1.50 -23.20
CA LYS A 392 -11.62 -1.46 -22.44
C LYS A 392 -11.81 -0.14 -21.67
N TYR A 393 -10.73 0.57 -21.37
CA TYR A 393 -10.73 1.83 -20.61
C TYR A 393 -10.10 2.94 -21.46
N PRO A 394 -10.79 3.42 -22.52
CA PRO A 394 -10.18 4.30 -23.52
C PRO A 394 -9.64 5.61 -22.92
N ASP A 395 -10.35 6.24 -21.97
CA ASP A 395 -9.88 7.48 -21.35
C ASP A 395 -8.71 7.28 -20.37
N TRP A 396 -8.37 6.02 -20.04
CA TRP A 396 -7.30 5.66 -19.12
C TRP A 396 -6.09 5.04 -19.83
N LYS A 397 -6.17 4.74 -21.14
CA LYS A 397 -5.10 4.04 -21.86
C LYS A 397 -3.78 4.82 -21.82
N GLY A 398 -2.71 4.16 -21.40
CA GLY A 398 -1.39 4.75 -21.19
C GLY A 398 -1.17 5.36 -19.81
N ASP A 399 -2.23 5.56 -19.03
CA ASP A 399 -2.13 6.06 -17.66
C ASP A 399 -1.67 4.96 -16.70
N ILE A 400 -1.21 5.40 -15.53
CA ILE A 400 -0.88 4.54 -14.39
C ILE A 400 -2.01 4.61 -13.39
N LEU A 401 -2.42 3.44 -12.88
CA LEU A 401 -3.35 3.31 -11.78
C LEU A 401 -2.61 2.90 -10.52
N ILE A 402 -2.89 3.55 -9.40
CA ILE A 402 -2.20 3.37 -8.12
C ILE A 402 -3.24 3.29 -7.00
N GLY A 403 -3.17 2.26 -6.17
CA GLY A 403 -4.04 2.19 -4.99
C GLY A 403 -3.65 3.21 -3.93
N SER A 404 -4.63 3.91 -3.34
CA SER A 404 -4.40 4.70 -2.12
C SER A 404 -4.87 3.92 -0.90
N LEU A 405 -3.91 3.45 -0.11
CA LEU A 405 -4.21 2.84 1.18
C LEU A 405 -4.73 3.87 2.18
N ARG A 406 -4.25 5.12 2.15
CA ARG A 406 -4.65 6.08 3.17
C ARG A 406 -6.05 6.63 2.94
N PHE A 407 -6.39 6.92 1.69
CA PHE A 407 -7.56 7.73 1.35
C PHE A 407 -8.68 6.95 0.63
N ASN A 408 -8.54 5.63 0.51
CA ASN A 408 -9.59 4.74 0.01
C ASN A 408 -10.10 5.06 -1.40
N TYR A 409 -9.18 5.38 -2.32
CA TYR A 409 -9.49 5.63 -3.72
C TYR A 409 -8.44 4.97 -4.63
N LEU A 410 -8.76 4.94 -5.93
CA LEU A 410 -7.83 4.60 -6.99
C LEU A 410 -7.27 5.89 -7.58
N GLU A 411 -5.97 6.11 -7.47
CA GLU A 411 -5.32 7.24 -8.13
C GLU A 411 -5.04 6.88 -9.59
N ARG A 412 -5.40 7.78 -10.51
CA ARG A 412 -5.03 7.70 -11.92
C ARG A 412 -4.04 8.82 -12.24
N ALA A 413 -2.81 8.44 -12.55
CA ALA A 413 -1.74 9.32 -12.96
C ALA A 413 -1.60 9.28 -14.49
N LYS A 414 -1.92 10.40 -15.14
CA LYS A 414 -1.77 10.55 -16.60
C LYS A 414 -0.31 10.72 -16.96
N VAL A 415 0.17 9.87 -17.86
CA VAL A 415 1.56 9.88 -18.32
C VAL A 415 1.65 10.41 -19.74
N ILE A 416 2.52 11.40 -19.96
CA ILE A 416 2.90 11.92 -21.27
C ILE A 416 4.42 12.06 -21.28
N ASP A 417 5.09 11.57 -22.33
CA ASP A 417 6.55 11.65 -22.49
C ASP A 417 7.32 11.15 -21.25
N ASN A 418 6.89 10.01 -20.70
CA ASN A 418 7.41 9.38 -19.48
C ASN A 418 7.35 10.27 -18.22
N LYS A 419 6.45 11.26 -18.18
CA LYS A 419 6.21 12.10 -17.00
C LYS A 419 4.76 12.07 -16.58
N VAL A 420 4.51 12.16 -15.28
CA VAL A 420 3.15 12.34 -14.76
C VAL A 420 2.76 13.81 -14.93
N VAL A 421 1.77 14.08 -15.78
CA VAL A 421 1.31 15.45 -16.07
C VAL A 421 0.04 15.84 -15.34
N LYS A 422 -0.70 14.84 -14.83
CA LYS A 422 -1.94 15.05 -14.08
C LYS A 422 -2.22 13.84 -13.21
N SER A 423 -2.77 14.09 -12.03
CA SER A 423 -3.29 13.05 -11.15
C SER A 423 -4.78 13.27 -10.91
N GLN A 424 -5.56 12.18 -10.81
CA GLN A 424 -7.01 12.21 -10.63
C GLN A 424 -7.46 11.08 -9.71
N LYS A 425 -8.33 11.40 -8.76
CA LYS A 425 -8.95 10.43 -7.86
C LYS A 425 -10.13 9.76 -8.56
N GLU A 426 -10.04 8.45 -8.72
CA GLU A 426 -11.06 7.56 -9.25
C GLU A 426 -11.58 6.65 -8.11
N LEU A 427 -12.78 6.09 -8.26
CA LEU A 427 -13.34 5.12 -7.31
C LEU A 427 -13.29 5.58 -5.84
N ILE A 428 -13.65 6.83 -5.57
CA ILE A 428 -13.58 7.41 -4.22
C ILE A 428 -14.44 6.59 -3.25
N ASN A 429 -13.87 6.23 -2.10
CA ASN A 429 -14.48 5.37 -1.07
C ASN A 429 -14.69 3.91 -1.48
N VAL A 430 -13.99 3.41 -2.50
CA VAL A 430 -14.04 1.99 -2.88
C VAL A 430 -13.54 1.06 -1.77
N GLY A 431 -12.68 1.57 -0.89
CA GLY A 431 -12.05 0.83 0.19
C GLY A 431 -10.54 1.03 0.21
N ARG A 432 -9.87 0.48 1.21
CA ARG A 432 -8.44 0.66 1.42
C ARG A 432 -7.63 -0.09 0.35
N LEU A 433 -7.32 0.58 -0.76
CA LEU A 433 -6.87 -0.09 -1.99
C LEU A 433 -5.42 -0.58 -1.86
N ARG A 434 -5.24 -1.90 -1.92
CA ARG A 434 -3.97 -2.62 -1.76
C ARG A 434 -3.33 -3.03 -3.08
N ASN A 435 -4.12 -3.49 -4.05
CA ASN A 435 -3.58 -4.02 -5.29
C ASN A 435 -4.38 -3.50 -6.50
N VAL A 436 -3.67 -3.25 -7.60
CA VAL A 436 -4.24 -2.99 -8.92
C VAL A 436 -3.49 -3.85 -9.93
N LYS A 437 -4.21 -4.62 -10.75
CA LYS A 437 -3.63 -5.49 -11.78
C LYS A 437 -4.45 -5.40 -13.07
N MET A 438 -3.76 -5.27 -14.19
CA MET A 438 -4.37 -5.46 -15.51
C MET A 438 -4.36 -6.96 -15.84
N GLY A 439 -5.54 -7.54 -16.07
CA GLY A 439 -5.71 -8.92 -16.51
C GLY A 439 -5.41 -9.10 -18.00
N SER A 440 -5.09 -10.34 -18.39
CA SER A 440 -4.89 -10.71 -19.81
C SER A 440 -6.21 -10.67 -20.60
N ASP A 441 -7.36 -10.71 -19.92
CA ASP A 441 -8.68 -10.49 -20.51
C ASP A 441 -9.02 -9.01 -20.77
N GLY A 442 -8.09 -8.11 -20.46
CA GLY A 442 -8.22 -6.69 -20.71
C GLY A 442 -8.96 -5.91 -19.61
N TYR A 443 -9.41 -6.57 -18.53
CA TYR A 443 -10.03 -5.90 -17.38
C TYR A 443 -9.01 -5.54 -16.31
N ILE A 444 -9.33 -4.50 -15.55
CA ILE A 444 -8.60 -4.13 -14.33
C ILE A 444 -9.22 -4.85 -13.14
N TYR A 445 -8.37 -5.44 -12.32
CA TYR A 445 -8.70 -6.05 -11.04
C TYR A 445 -8.10 -5.22 -9.92
N ILE A 446 -8.86 -5.03 -8.83
CA ILE A 446 -8.40 -4.33 -7.65
C ILE A 446 -8.63 -5.16 -6.39
N GLY A 447 -7.70 -5.07 -5.44
CA GLY A 447 -7.81 -5.63 -4.10
C GLY A 447 -7.94 -4.52 -3.07
N ILE A 448 -8.89 -4.64 -2.14
CA ILE A 448 -9.08 -3.70 -1.01
C ILE A 448 -8.96 -4.43 0.34
N GLU A 449 -8.46 -3.72 1.36
CA GLU A 449 -8.47 -4.15 2.76
C GLU A 449 -9.74 -3.63 3.46
N ASN A 450 -10.21 -4.34 4.49
CA ASN A 450 -11.33 -3.93 5.37
C ASN A 450 -12.59 -3.48 4.58
N PRO A 451 -13.35 -4.40 3.96
CA PRO A 451 -13.61 -5.76 4.43
C PRO A 451 -12.85 -6.90 3.70
N GLY A 452 -11.80 -6.60 2.92
CA GLY A 452 -10.99 -7.64 2.28
C GLY A 452 -11.67 -8.27 1.07
N MET A 453 -11.57 -7.61 -0.08
CA MET A 453 -12.29 -7.99 -1.30
C MET A 453 -11.44 -7.81 -2.55
N VAL A 454 -11.73 -8.61 -3.57
CA VAL A 454 -11.20 -8.45 -4.93
C VAL A 454 -12.35 -8.11 -5.86
N PHE A 455 -12.20 -7.04 -6.64
CA PHE A 455 -13.16 -6.62 -7.66
C PHE A 455 -12.54 -6.66 -9.04
N ARG A 456 -13.38 -6.92 -10.04
CA ARG A 456 -13.12 -6.60 -11.44
C ARG A 456 -13.87 -5.32 -11.80
N LEU A 457 -13.21 -4.39 -12.49
CA LEU A 457 -13.80 -3.13 -12.92
C LEU A 457 -14.47 -3.31 -14.28
N ILE A 458 -15.78 -3.12 -14.40
CA ILE A 458 -16.52 -3.27 -15.65
C ILE A 458 -16.83 -1.88 -16.23
N PRO A 459 -16.12 -1.44 -17.29
CA PRO A 459 -16.38 -0.15 -17.92
C PRO A 459 -17.61 -0.26 -18.84
N ASN A 460 -18.50 0.73 -18.78
CA ASN A 460 -19.57 0.94 -19.74
C ASN A 460 -19.48 2.37 -20.29
N LYS A 461 -19.71 2.55 -21.59
CA LYS A 461 -19.81 3.89 -22.17
C LYS A 461 -21.04 4.61 -21.59
N LEU A 462 -20.87 5.87 -21.26
CA LEU A 462 -21.97 6.77 -20.88
C LEU A 462 -22.77 7.21 -22.10
#